data_AF-Q8E5H2-F1
#
_entry.id   AF-Q8E5H2-F1
#
_cell.length_a   1.000
_cell.length_b   1.000
_cell.length_c   1.000
_cell.angle_alpha   90.00
_cell.angle_beta   90.00
_cell.angle_gamma   90.00
#
_symmetry.space_group_name_H-M   'P 1'
#
loop_
_entity.id
_entity.type
_entity.pdbx_description
1 polymer ?
#
loop_
_entity_poly.entity_id
_entity_poly.type
_entity_poly.pdbx_seq_one_letter_code
_entity_poly.pdbx_strand_id
1 'polypeptide(L)'
;MKKQKLLLLIGGLLIMIMMTACKDSKIPENRTKEEYQAEQNFKLFFEFLAQKYKDLNKIQKYLLLVSDSGDALDLEYFYSIQDLKKNKDLGKFETRKSQIEKPGGYNELENKEVPFEYFKNNIVYPKGKPNITFDDFIIGAMDTKELKKLKVKSYLLKHPETELKDITYELPTQSKLIKK
;
A
#
# COMPACT_ATOMS: atom_id res chain seq x y z
N MET A 1 -35.33 -11.27 33.52
CA MET A 1 -35.55 -10.01 32.75
C MET A 1 -34.51 -8.91 32.97
N LYS A 2 -33.96 -8.70 34.19
CA LYS A 2 -32.98 -7.61 34.44
C LYS A 2 -31.64 -7.77 33.69
N LYS A 3 -31.09 -8.99 33.61
CA LYS A 3 -29.80 -9.26 32.94
C LYS A 3 -29.83 -9.10 31.41
N GLN A 4 -30.93 -9.50 30.75
CA GLN A 4 -31.09 -9.33 29.30
C GLN A 4 -31.27 -7.86 28.90
N LYS A 5 -31.99 -7.07 29.71
CA LYS A 5 -32.09 -5.61 29.50
C LYS A 5 -30.75 -4.90 29.65
N LEU A 6 -29.90 -5.34 30.60
CA LEU A 6 -28.55 -4.80 30.79
C LEU A 6 -27.62 -5.14 29.60
N LEU A 7 -27.68 -6.36 29.07
CA LEU A 7 -26.88 -6.78 27.92
C LEU A 7 -27.27 -6.01 26.64
N LEU A 8 -28.57 -5.77 26.43
CA LEU A 8 -29.09 -4.95 25.33
C LEU A 8 -28.68 -3.47 25.45
N LEU A 9 -28.65 -2.92 26.66
CA LEU A 9 -28.18 -1.56 26.92
C LEU A 9 -26.68 -1.41 26.64
N ILE A 10 -25.86 -2.37 27.10
CA ILE A 10 -24.40 -2.34 26.87
C ILE A 10 -24.09 -2.57 25.38
N GLY A 11 -24.77 -3.53 24.74
CA GLY A 11 -24.63 -3.76 23.30
C GLY A 11 -25.06 -2.56 22.47
N GLY A 12 -26.22 -1.96 22.78
CA GLY A 12 -26.70 -0.74 22.10
C GLY A 12 -25.77 0.46 22.30
N LEU A 13 -25.23 0.63 23.51
CA LEU A 13 -24.27 1.70 23.82
C LEU A 13 -22.94 1.51 23.07
N LEU A 14 -22.42 0.28 22.97
CA LEU A 14 -21.21 -0.02 22.19
C LEU A 14 -21.40 0.24 20.69
N ILE A 15 -22.58 -0.08 20.14
CA ILE A 15 -22.92 0.22 18.74
C ILE A 15 -23.04 1.75 18.54
N MET A 16 -23.64 2.49 19.49
CA MET A 16 -23.69 3.95 19.41
C MET A 16 -22.31 4.60 19.54
N ILE A 17 -21.42 4.09 20.39
CA ILE A 17 -20.03 4.60 20.53
C ILE A 17 -19.22 4.35 19.25
N MET A 18 -19.39 3.19 18.60
CA MET A 18 -18.80 2.93 17.27
C MET A 18 -19.33 3.90 16.21
N MET A 19 -20.61 4.28 16.27
CA MET A 19 -21.21 5.23 15.34
C MET A 19 -20.85 6.70 15.63
N THR A 20 -20.58 7.08 16.89
CA THR A 20 -20.15 8.44 17.27
C THR A 20 -18.65 8.65 17.15
N ALA A 21 -17.82 7.62 17.19
CA ALA A 21 -16.37 7.73 16.94
C ALA A 21 -16.01 8.14 15.49
N CYS A 22 -16.98 8.15 14.57
CA CYS A 22 -16.83 8.67 13.21
C CYS A 22 -17.13 10.17 13.05
N LYS A 23 -17.45 10.93 14.11
CA LYS A 23 -18.03 12.28 13.97
C LYS A 23 -17.08 13.48 13.99
N ASP A 24 -15.83 13.38 14.39
CA ASP A 24 -15.04 14.61 14.70
C ASP A 24 -13.79 14.84 13.85
N SER A 25 -13.72 14.26 12.66
CA SER A 25 -12.67 14.62 11.71
C SER A 25 -13.24 15.51 10.62
N LYS A 26 -12.74 16.75 10.52
CA LYS A 26 -13.09 17.66 9.42
C LYS A 26 -12.75 16.98 8.10
N ILE A 27 -13.76 16.73 7.28
CA ILE A 27 -13.60 16.16 5.93
C ILE A 27 -12.65 17.08 5.15
N PRO A 28 -11.56 16.56 4.55
CA PRO A 28 -10.67 17.36 3.72
C PRO A 28 -11.41 18.01 2.56
N GLU A 29 -10.99 19.21 2.14
CA GLU A 29 -11.67 19.96 1.07
C GLU A 29 -11.65 19.25 -0.29
N ASN A 30 -10.69 18.36 -0.50
CA ASN A 30 -10.55 17.53 -1.70
C ASN A 30 -11.24 16.15 -1.58
N ARG A 31 -12.20 16.01 -0.66
CA ARG A 31 -12.97 14.76 -0.45
C ARG A 31 -14.46 15.03 -0.43
N THR A 32 -15.23 14.12 -1.03
CA THR A 32 -16.65 13.96 -0.70
C THR A 32 -16.79 13.24 0.65
N LYS A 33 -18.00 13.26 1.21
CA LYS A 33 -18.29 12.53 2.45
C LYS A 33 -18.13 11.02 2.27
N GLU A 34 -18.52 10.51 1.11
CA GLU A 34 -18.46 9.10 0.75
C GLU A 34 -17.01 8.64 0.55
N GLU A 35 -16.20 9.43 -0.15
CA GLU A 35 -14.75 9.18 -0.32
C GLU A 35 -14.02 9.20 1.03
N TYR A 36 -14.36 10.16 1.89
CA TYR A 36 -13.78 10.24 3.22
C TYR A 36 -14.12 9.01 4.08
N GLN A 37 -15.38 8.53 4.02
CA GLN A 37 -15.81 7.30 4.68
C GLN A 37 -15.13 6.06 4.08
N ALA A 38 -14.92 6.02 2.77
CA ALA A 38 -14.16 4.97 2.11
C ALA A 38 -12.72 4.92 2.61
N GLU A 39 -12.03 6.06 2.70
CA GLU A 39 -10.67 6.16 3.28
C GLU A 39 -10.59 5.63 4.71
N GLN A 40 -11.65 5.78 5.53
CA GLN A 40 -11.64 5.23 6.91
C GLN A 40 -11.48 3.71 6.94
N ASN A 41 -11.86 2.99 5.88
CA ASN A 41 -11.64 1.55 5.78
C ASN A 41 -10.16 1.18 5.63
N PHE A 42 -9.31 2.14 5.29
CA PHE A 42 -7.86 2.00 5.12
C PHE A 42 -7.07 2.67 6.25
N LYS A 43 -7.72 3.04 7.36
CA LYS A 43 -7.09 3.76 8.48
C LYS A 43 -5.81 3.07 8.98
N LEU A 44 -5.85 1.76 9.19
CA LEU A 44 -4.67 0.98 9.63
C LEU A 44 -3.52 1.03 8.63
N PHE A 45 -3.84 1.04 7.33
CA PHE A 45 -2.84 1.17 6.27
C PHE A 45 -2.21 2.57 6.28
N PHE A 46 -3.00 3.64 6.41
CA PHE A 46 -2.46 4.99 6.52
C PHE A 46 -1.66 5.21 7.81
N GLU A 47 -2.08 4.64 8.93
CA GLU A 47 -1.33 4.66 10.18
C GLU A 47 0.03 3.98 10.01
N PHE A 48 0.07 2.81 9.36
CA PHE A 48 1.32 2.15 8.98
C PHE A 48 2.20 3.04 8.09
N LEU A 49 1.63 3.64 7.04
CA LEU A 49 2.34 4.58 6.16
C LEU A 49 2.80 5.87 6.85
N ALA A 50 2.22 6.25 8.00
CA ALA A 50 2.66 7.42 8.76
C ALA A 50 3.80 7.12 9.75
N GLN A 51 4.10 5.86 10.04
CA GLN A 51 5.16 5.49 10.99
C GLN A 51 6.54 5.95 10.51
N LYS A 52 7.33 6.56 11.42
CA LYS A 52 8.72 6.96 11.15
C LYS A 52 9.60 5.78 10.74
N TYR A 53 9.42 4.63 11.40
CA TYR A 53 10.02 3.35 11.03
C TYR A 53 8.89 2.35 10.86
N LYS A 54 8.77 1.72 9.68
CA LYS A 54 7.73 0.74 9.38
C LYS A 54 8.02 -0.52 10.16
N ASP A 55 7.14 -0.81 11.10
CA ASP A 55 7.15 -2.07 11.83
C ASP A 55 6.48 -3.15 10.98
N LEU A 56 7.30 -3.97 10.34
CA LEU A 56 6.81 -5.09 9.52
C LEU A 56 6.47 -6.34 10.36
N ASN A 57 6.70 -6.35 11.69
CA ASN A 57 6.47 -7.53 12.53
C ASN A 57 4.99 -7.99 12.56
N LYS A 58 4.06 -7.07 12.27
CA LYS A 58 2.62 -7.33 12.19
C LYS A 58 2.15 -7.72 10.78
N ILE A 59 3.04 -7.67 9.79
CA ILE A 59 2.74 -7.94 8.39
C ILE A 59 3.24 -9.35 8.06
N GLN A 60 2.44 -10.14 7.34
CA GLN A 60 2.85 -11.49 6.94
C GLN A 60 3.71 -11.48 5.67
N LYS A 61 3.34 -10.62 4.71
CA LYS A 61 4.02 -10.44 3.43
C LYS A 61 3.93 -8.97 3.04
N TYR A 62 5.05 -8.40 2.62
CA TYR A 62 5.10 -7.09 1.98
C TYR A 62 5.49 -7.28 0.51
N LEU A 63 4.75 -6.63 -0.40
CA LEU A 63 5.10 -6.57 -1.81
C LEU A 63 4.92 -5.14 -2.30
N LEU A 64 5.97 -4.59 -2.91
CA LEU A 64 5.91 -3.37 -3.71
C LEU A 64 6.21 -3.74 -5.16
N LEU A 65 5.31 -3.37 -6.05
CA LEU A 65 5.47 -3.47 -7.49
C LEU A 65 5.59 -2.05 -8.05
N VAL A 66 6.65 -1.81 -8.82
CA VAL A 66 6.77 -0.64 -9.69
C VAL A 66 6.83 -1.17 -11.12
N SER A 67 5.96 -0.65 -11.99
CA SER A 67 5.96 -0.98 -13.41
C SER A 67 6.19 0.27 -14.24
N ASP A 68 7.04 0.14 -15.25
CA ASP A 68 7.18 1.10 -16.35
C ASP A 68 6.78 0.37 -17.62
N SER A 69 5.64 0.76 -18.18
CA SER A 69 5.06 0.14 -19.36
C SER A 69 5.17 1.07 -20.55
N GLY A 70 5.93 0.66 -21.55
CA GLY A 70 6.09 1.35 -22.83
C GLY A 70 5.56 0.53 -23.99
N ASP A 71 5.47 1.14 -25.17
CA ASP A 71 4.87 0.52 -26.37
C ASP A 71 5.55 -0.79 -26.83
N ALA A 72 6.80 -1.04 -26.41
CA ALA A 72 7.59 -2.21 -26.83
C ALA A 72 8.17 -3.03 -25.66
N LEU A 73 8.27 -2.46 -24.47
CA LEU A 73 8.94 -3.08 -23.32
C LEU A 73 8.19 -2.72 -22.05
N ASP A 74 7.97 -3.73 -21.23
CA ASP A 74 7.51 -3.61 -19.86
C ASP A 74 8.65 -3.95 -18.91
N LEU A 75 8.87 -3.08 -17.94
CA LEU A 75 9.83 -3.27 -16.86
C LEU A 75 9.07 -3.33 -15.55
N GLU A 76 9.23 -4.43 -14.84
CA GLU A 76 8.64 -4.64 -13.52
C GLU A 76 9.74 -4.80 -12.46
N TYR A 77 9.52 -4.15 -11.33
CA TYR A 77 10.42 -4.15 -10.19
C TYR A 77 9.63 -4.59 -8.96
N PHE A 78 9.99 -5.74 -8.40
CA PHE A 78 9.32 -6.34 -7.25
C PHE A 78 10.23 -6.28 -6.03
N TYR A 79 9.79 -5.60 -4.98
CA TYR A 79 10.39 -5.72 -3.66
C TYR A 79 9.47 -6.56 -2.80
N SER A 80 9.94 -7.73 -2.38
CA SER A 80 9.18 -8.65 -1.54
C SER A 80 9.90 -8.92 -0.23
N ILE A 81 9.15 -8.92 0.86
CA ILE A 81 9.62 -9.41 2.15
C ILE A 81 8.64 -10.48 2.60
N GLN A 82 9.14 -11.70 2.75
CA GLN A 82 8.37 -12.89 3.12
C GLN A 82 8.79 -13.38 4.50
N ASP A 83 7.94 -14.17 5.14
CA ASP A 83 8.23 -14.80 6.43
C ASP A 83 8.72 -13.82 7.52
N LEU A 84 8.14 -12.62 7.54
CA LEU A 84 8.45 -11.52 8.49
C LEU A 84 8.42 -11.93 9.97
N LYS A 85 7.72 -13.03 10.30
CA LYS A 85 7.68 -13.59 11.66
C LYS A 85 8.86 -14.52 12.01
N LYS A 86 9.64 -14.98 11.02
CA LYS A 86 10.67 -16.01 11.17
C LYS A 86 12.09 -15.54 10.82
N ASN A 87 12.23 -14.54 9.95
CA ASN A 87 13.53 -13.98 9.58
C ASN A 87 13.60 -12.51 9.97
N LYS A 88 14.74 -12.08 10.53
CA LYS A 88 15.08 -10.67 10.66
C LYS A 88 15.24 -10.09 9.26
N ASP A 89 14.14 -9.61 8.73
CA ASP A 89 14.06 -8.67 7.61
C ASP A 89 14.78 -9.05 6.30
N LEU A 90 14.88 -10.34 5.98
CA LEU A 90 15.41 -10.77 4.68
C LEU A 90 14.35 -10.62 3.59
N GLY A 91 14.64 -9.80 2.59
CA GLY A 91 13.79 -9.59 1.42
C GLY A 91 14.47 -9.97 0.12
N LYS A 92 13.68 -9.96 -0.94
CA LYS A 92 14.10 -10.24 -2.31
C LYS A 92 13.67 -9.10 -3.20
N PHE A 93 14.61 -8.61 -3.98
CA PHE A 93 14.35 -7.70 -5.08
C PHE A 93 14.40 -8.48 -6.40
N GLU A 94 13.32 -8.49 -7.16
CA GLU A 94 13.24 -9.11 -8.48
C GLU A 94 13.03 -8.04 -9.55
N THR A 95 13.73 -8.15 -10.67
CA THR A 95 13.45 -7.35 -11.87
C THR A 95 12.96 -8.28 -12.97
N ARG A 96 11.87 -7.93 -13.63
CA ARG A 96 11.42 -8.60 -14.85
C ARG A 96 11.41 -7.61 -15.99
N LYS A 97 12.00 -8.02 -17.10
CA LYS A 97 11.93 -7.29 -18.36
C LYS A 97 11.17 -8.15 -19.35
N SER A 98 10.08 -7.62 -19.85
CA SER A 98 9.19 -8.31 -20.77
C SER A 98 9.02 -7.51 -22.04
N GLN A 99 8.95 -8.20 -23.18
CA GLN A 99 8.57 -7.60 -24.46
C GLN A 99 7.11 -7.90 -24.75
N ILE A 100 6.36 -6.88 -25.12
CA ILE A 100 4.98 -7.03 -25.57
C ILE A 100 5.03 -7.55 -27.01
N GLU A 101 4.58 -8.78 -27.23
CA GLU A 101 4.49 -9.34 -28.58
C GLU A 101 3.15 -9.00 -29.25
N LYS A 102 2.07 -9.07 -28.47
CA LYS A 102 0.67 -8.88 -28.89
C LYS A 102 -0.12 -8.37 -27.68
N PRO A 103 -1.30 -7.75 -27.86
CA PRO A 103 -2.17 -7.41 -26.74
C PRO A 103 -2.43 -8.63 -25.84
N GLY A 104 -1.95 -8.58 -24.59
CA GLY A 104 -2.07 -9.66 -23.61
C GLY A 104 -1.02 -10.79 -23.70
N GLY A 105 -0.02 -10.68 -24.58
CA GLY A 105 1.09 -11.65 -24.70
C GLY A 105 2.44 -11.00 -24.38
N TYR A 106 3.20 -11.62 -23.48
CA TYR A 106 4.51 -11.15 -23.03
C TYR A 106 5.58 -12.22 -23.17
N ASN A 107 6.75 -11.83 -23.64
CA ASN A 107 7.96 -12.64 -23.56
C ASN A 107 8.87 -12.13 -22.45
N GLU A 108 9.16 -12.98 -21.46
CA GLU A 108 10.15 -12.69 -20.43
C GLU A 108 11.55 -12.73 -21.04
N LEU A 109 12.20 -11.57 -21.12
CA LEU A 109 13.55 -11.41 -21.68
C LEU A 109 14.62 -11.61 -20.62
N GLU A 110 14.36 -11.15 -19.40
CA GLU A 110 15.33 -11.15 -18.32
C GLU A 110 14.62 -11.18 -16.97
N ASN A 111 15.18 -11.98 -16.06
CA ASN A 111 14.78 -12.04 -14.67
C ASN A 111 16.01 -12.11 -13.78
N LYS A 112 16.08 -11.21 -12.80
CA LYS A 112 17.18 -11.14 -11.83
C LYS A 112 16.59 -11.03 -10.44
N GLU A 113 17.12 -11.84 -9.53
CA GLU A 113 16.80 -11.80 -8.11
C GLU A 113 18.03 -11.41 -7.30
N VAL A 114 17.89 -10.43 -6.41
CA VAL A 114 18.93 -9.98 -5.50
C VAL A 114 18.39 -9.96 -4.07
N PRO A 115 19.00 -10.72 -3.13
CA PRO A 115 18.59 -10.68 -1.74
C PRO A 115 19.02 -9.37 -1.08
N PHE A 116 18.21 -8.91 -0.15
CA PHE A 116 18.50 -7.73 0.66
C PHE A 116 18.09 -7.92 2.12
N GLU A 117 18.64 -7.09 2.99
CA GLU A 117 18.24 -6.94 4.39
C GLU A 117 17.47 -5.63 4.55
N TYR A 118 16.34 -5.66 5.23
CA TYR A 118 15.55 -4.49 5.55
C TYR A 118 15.78 -4.09 7.02
N PHE A 119 15.99 -2.82 7.34
CA PHE A 119 16.11 -2.40 8.73
C PHE A 119 15.81 -0.93 8.87
N LYS A 120 14.85 -0.57 9.74
CA LYS A 120 14.49 0.83 10.01
C LYS A 120 14.25 1.65 8.74
N ASN A 121 13.46 1.13 7.79
CA ASN A 121 13.18 1.71 6.46
C ASN A 121 14.37 1.77 5.49
N ASN A 122 15.46 1.06 5.78
CA ASN A 122 16.61 1.00 4.87
C ASN A 122 16.72 -0.40 4.30
N ILE A 123 17.06 -0.47 3.03
CA ILE A 123 17.44 -1.72 2.37
C ILE A 123 18.94 -1.74 2.21
N VAL A 124 19.56 -2.81 2.69
CA VAL A 124 20.98 -3.09 2.54
C VAL A 124 21.11 -4.27 1.60
N TYR A 125 21.94 -4.12 0.56
CA TYR A 125 22.27 -5.19 -0.39
C TYR A 125 23.65 -5.75 -0.06
N PRO A 126 23.76 -6.88 0.67
CA PRO A 126 25.06 -7.38 1.13
C PRO A 126 26.00 -7.76 -0.02
N LYS A 127 25.44 -8.10 -1.18
CA LYS A 127 26.18 -8.52 -2.39
C LYS A 127 26.34 -7.41 -3.42
N GLY A 128 26.08 -6.16 -3.04
CA GLY A 128 26.11 -5.01 -3.95
C GLY A 128 24.73 -4.62 -4.45
N LYS A 129 24.53 -3.31 -4.57
CA LYS A 129 23.26 -2.71 -4.95
C LYS A 129 22.97 -2.93 -6.45
N PRO A 130 21.76 -3.34 -6.85
CA PRO A 130 21.36 -3.38 -8.25
C PRO A 130 21.48 -1.99 -8.88
N ASN A 131 21.89 -1.91 -10.15
CA ASN A 131 21.93 -0.64 -10.88
C ASN A 131 20.52 -0.31 -11.41
N ILE A 132 19.67 0.27 -10.55
CA ILE A 132 18.27 0.58 -10.86
C ILE A 132 17.92 2.01 -10.46
N THR A 133 16.97 2.62 -11.17
CA THR A 133 16.62 4.05 -11.03
C THR A 133 15.67 4.34 -9.86
N PHE A 134 15.04 3.32 -9.27
CA PHE A 134 13.93 3.47 -8.32
C PHE A 134 14.30 3.35 -6.84
N ASP A 135 15.57 3.55 -6.50
CA ASP A 135 16.10 3.35 -5.15
C ASP A 135 15.38 4.15 -4.06
N ASP A 136 14.78 5.29 -4.42
CA ASP A 136 14.11 6.17 -3.48
C ASP A 136 12.64 5.78 -3.22
N PHE A 137 12.06 4.79 -3.91
CA PHE A 137 10.61 4.49 -3.80
C PHE A 137 10.27 3.36 -2.82
N ILE A 138 11.28 2.73 -2.21
CA ILE A 138 11.06 1.51 -1.41
C ILE A 138 10.65 1.85 0.02
N ILE A 139 9.71 1.06 0.55
CA ILE A 139 9.20 1.01 1.93
C ILE A 139 9.48 2.28 2.76
N GLY A 140 8.56 3.24 2.70
CA GLY A 140 8.60 4.46 3.54
C GLY A 140 8.78 5.76 2.78
N ALA A 141 8.98 5.72 1.46
CA ALA A 141 9.06 6.90 0.61
C ALA A 141 7.74 7.67 0.45
N MET A 142 6.61 6.96 0.58
CA MET A 142 5.30 7.56 0.43
C MET A 142 4.89 8.32 1.70
N ASP A 143 5.13 9.63 1.69
CA ASP A 143 4.63 10.51 2.72
C ASP A 143 3.08 10.55 2.64
N THR A 144 2.42 10.05 3.68
CA THR A 144 0.96 10.13 3.83
C THR A 144 0.41 11.54 3.68
N LYS A 145 1.21 12.58 3.95
CA LYS A 145 0.83 13.97 3.72
C LYS A 145 0.69 14.29 2.23
N GLU A 146 1.52 13.70 1.37
CA GLU A 146 1.40 13.87 -0.08
C GLU A 146 0.18 13.10 -0.62
N LEU A 147 -0.09 11.88 -0.12
CA LEU A 147 -1.31 11.14 -0.46
C LEU A 147 -2.58 11.93 -0.13
N LYS A 148 -2.63 12.57 1.03
CA LYS A 148 -3.80 13.39 1.45
C LYS A 148 -4.09 14.57 0.52
N LYS A 149 -3.10 15.04 -0.26
CA LYS A 149 -3.31 16.10 -1.25
C LYS A 149 -3.94 15.58 -2.53
N LEU A 150 -3.75 14.30 -2.86
CA LEU A 150 -4.29 13.70 -4.07
C LEU A 150 -5.81 13.59 -3.97
N LYS A 151 -6.51 13.80 -5.09
CA LYS A 151 -7.95 13.60 -5.18
C LYS A 151 -8.26 12.10 -5.30
N VAL A 152 -9.31 11.62 -4.65
CA VAL A 152 -9.77 10.24 -4.87
C VAL A 152 -10.36 10.15 -6.27
N LYS A 153 -9.89 9.18 -7.05
CA LYS A 153 -10.40 8.86 -8.39
C LYS A 153 -11.53 7.83 -8.31
N SER A 154 -11.31 6.77 -7.53
CA SER A 154 -12.25 5.68 -7.33
C SER A 154 -11.89 4.85 -6.11
N TYR A 155 -12.83 4.03 -5.64
CA TYR A 155 -12.59 3.06 -4.56
C TYR A 155 -13.53 1.85 -4.71
N LEU A 156 -13.11 0.72 -4.16
CA LEU A 156 -13.88 -0.53 -4.08
C LEU A 156 -13.74 -1.10 -2.67
N LEU A 157 -14.81 -1.09 -1.86
CA LEU A 157 -14.75 -1.54 -0.47
C LEU A 157 -15.07 -3.03 -0.28
N LYS A 158 -15.54 -3.68 -1.34
CA LYS A 158 -15.86 -5.10 -1.38
C LYS A 158 -15.68 -5.61 -2.80
N HIS A 159 -14.58 -6.28 -3.05
CA HIS A 159 -14.37 -6.98 -4.31
C HIS A 159 -15.41 -8.12 -4.46
N PRO A 160 -15.96 -8.37 -5.65
CA PRO A 160 -17.00 -9.40 -5.84
C PRO A 160 -16.50 -10.82 -5.57
N GLU A 161 -15.22 -11.06 -5.82
CA GLU A 161 -14.60 -12.40 -5.73
C GLU A 161 -13.60 -12.55 -4.58
N THR A 162 -13.18 -11.43 -3.97
CA THR A 162 -12.13 -11.43 -2.95
C THR A 162 -12.51 -10.52 -1.80
N GLU A 163 -11.76 -10.58 -0.70
CA GLU A 163 -11.94 -9.66 0.43
C GLU A 163 -11.12 -8.36 0.28
N LEU A 164 -10.51 -8.16 -0.89
CA LEU A 164 -9.66 -7.00 -1.14
C LEU A 164 -10.50 -5.71 -1.21
N LYS A 165 -9.86 -4.63 -0.77
CA LYS A 165 -10.37 -3.27 -0.84
C LYS A 165 -9.36 -2.43 -1.60
N ASP A 166 -9.85 -1.58 -2.49
CA ASP A 166 -9.02 -0.73 -3.34
C ASP A 166 -9.40 0.74 -3.16
N ILE A 167 -8.41 1.61 -3.23
CA ILE A 167 -8.60 3.06 -3.33
C ILE A 167 -7.56 3.62 -4.29
N THR A 168 -8.05 4.37 -5.28
CA THR A 168 -7.25 4.92 -6.36
C THR A 168 -7.28 6.43 -6.28
N TYR A 169 -6.10 7.05 -6.40
CA TYR A 169 -5.94 8.50 -6.39
C TYR A 169 -5.57 9.03 -7.77
N GLU A 170 -6.00 10.25 -8.07
CA GLU A 170 -5.54 10.99 -9.24
C GLU A 170 -4.13 11.52 -8.99
N LEU A 171 -3.20 11.20 -9.88
CA LEU A 171 -1.87 11.79 -9.87
C LEU A 171 -1.91 13.16 -10.53
N PRO A 172 -1.31 14.20 -9.93
CA PRO A 172 -1.22 15.51 -10.58
C PRO A 172 -0.33 15.42 -11.82
N THR A 173 -0.66 16.20 -12.86
CA THR A 173 0.06 16.25 -14.15
C THR A 173 1.54 16.61 -14.01
N GLN A 174 1.94 17.17 -12.86
CA GLN A 174 3.34 17.46 -12.48
C GLN A 174 3.65 16.82 -11.12
N SER A 175 3.70 15.48 -11.07
CA SER A 175 4.05 14.77 -9.84
C SER A 175 5.55 14.78 -9.60
N LYS A 176 5.99 15.24 -8.42
CA LYS A 176 7.38 15.06 -7.97
C LYS A 176 7.77 13.57 -7.81
N LEU A 177 6.78 12.68 -7.71
CA LEU A 177 6.98 11.23 -7.61
C LEU A 177 7.40 10.62 -8.95
N ILE A 178 7.11 11.31 -10.06
CA ILE A 178 7.48 10.90 -11.43
C ILE A 178 8.38 11.99 -11.98
N LYS A 179 9.58 12.15 -11.43
CA LYS A 179 10.61 12.91 -12.13
C LYS A 179 11.22 11.98 -13.18
N LYS A 180 11.01 12.32 -14.45
CA LYS A 180 11.81 11.80 -15.56
C LYS A 180 13.28 12.18 -15.38
#